data_AF-A0A7S1B1F8-F1
#
_entry.id   AF-A0A7S1B1F8-F1
#
_cell.length_a   1.000
_cell.length_b   1.000
_cell.length_c   1.000
_cell.angle_alpha   90.00
_cell.angle_beta   90.00
_cell.angle_gamma   90.00
#
_symmetry.space_group_name_H-M   'P 1'
#
loop_
_entity.id
_entity.type
_entity.pdbx_description
1 polymer ?
#
loop_
_entity_poly.entity_id
_entity_poly.type
_entity_poly.pdbx_seq_one_letter_code
_entity_poly.pdbx_strand_id
1 'polypeptide(L)'
;ENILTALKRFLQFLGLELVSVDGDASPSAVQKAAHFESRIPTCWQSSFMRNGGNHNWLRISRVLHCLNLVDLFEEASALHTFLEKLYAQGLPCGSSIDHWRRNARKCSRIG
;
A
#
# COMPACT_ATOMS: atom_id res chain seq x y z
N GLU A 1 14.80 12.27 6.59
CA GLU A 1 14.19 10.94 6.78
C GLU A 1 14.09 10.26 5.43
N ASN A 2 14.47 8.98 5.30
CA ASN A 2 14.45 8.26 4.02
C ASN A 2 13.02 7.74 3.71
N ILE A 3 12.58 7.83 2.45
CA ILE A 3 11.26 7.38 1.98
C ILE A 3 10.96 5.91 2.29
N LEU A 4 11.97 5.03 2.30
CA LEU A 4 11.81 3.61 2.68
C LEU A 4 11.51 3.46 4.18
N THR A 5 12.12 4.28 5.03
CA THR A 5 11.82 4.29 6.47
C THR A 5 10.39 4.77 6.70
N ALA A 6 9.96 5.81 6.00
CA ALA A 6 8.58 6.31 6.06
C ALA A 6 7.58 5.25 5.56
N LEU A 7 7.89 4.56 4.47
CA LEU A 7 7.09 3.43 3.95
C LEU A 7 6.94 2.34 5.01
N LYS A 8 8.03 1.85 5.61
CA LYS A 8 7.99 0.81 6.65
C LYS A 8 7.09 1.21 7.81
N ARG A 9 7.19 2.46 8.29
CA ARG A 9 6.32 2.97 9.37
C ARG A 9 4.86 3.04 8.95
N PHE A 10 4.58 3.48 7.72
CA PHE A 10 3.22 3.52 7.21
C PHE A 10 2.61 2.12 7.05
N LEU A 11 3.37 1.15 6.55
CA LEU A 11 2.97 -0.25 6.48
C LEU A 11 2.65 -0.78 7.88
N GLN A 12 3.54 -0.56 8.85
CA GLN A 12 3.32 -0.97 10.25
C GLN A 12 2.05 -0.35 10.85
N PHE A 13 1.76 0.92 10.54
CA PHE A 13 0.50 1.57 10.93
C PHE A 13 -0.73 0.88 10.32
N LEU A 14 -0.64 0.36 9.08
CA LEU A 14 -1.71 -0.41 8.44
C LEU A 14 -1.81 -1.86 8.93
N GLY A 15 -0.88 -2.31 9.77
CA GLY A 15 -0.76 -3.72 10.16
C GLY A 15 -0.04 -4.57 9.10
N LEU A 16 0.79 -3.96 8.28
CA LEU A 16 1.56 -4.60 7.22
C LEU A 16 3.05 -4.50 7.50
N GLU A 17 3.82 -5.32 6.81
CA GLU A 17 5.27 -5.24 6.84
C GLU A 17 5.88 -5.52 5.47
N LEU A 18 7.08 -4.97 5.27
CA LEU A 18 7.90 -5.18 4.10
C LEU A 18 8.94 -6.25 4.43
N VAL A 19 8.91 -7.37 3.72
CA VAL A 19 9.85 -8.48 3.89
C VAL A 19 10.79 -8.56 2.70
N SER A 20 12.06 -8.80 2.97
CA SER A 20 13.03 -9.18 1.94
C SER A 20 12.84 -10.66 1.64
N VAL A 21 12.81 -11.02 0.35
CA VAL A 21 12.85 -12.43 -0.04
C VAL A 21 14.30 -12.88 0.09
N ASP A 22 14.55 -13.92 0.89
CA ASP A 22 15.88 -14.33 1.32
C ASP A 22 16.88 -14.51 0.16
N GLY A 23 18.10 -13.97 0.37
CA GLY A 23 19.31 -14.39 -0.33
C GLY A 23 19.83 -13.48 -1.44
N ASP A 24 19.07 -12.50 -1.90
CA ASP A 24 19.55 -11.62 -2.97
C ASP A 24 19.03 -10.18 -2.84
N ALA A 25 19.66 -9.26 -3.56
CA ALA A 25 19.21 -7.87 -3.75
C ALA A 25 17.90 -7.78 -4.57
N SER A 26 16.95 -8.67 -4.29
CA SER A 26 15.73 -8.99 -5.02
C SER A 26 14.48 -8.45 -4.31
N PRO A 27 13.35 -8.32 -5.03
CA PRO A 27 12.30 -7.38 -4.68
C PRO A 27 11.60 -7.70 -3.35
N SER A 28 11.36 -6.64 -2.58
CA SER A 28 10.64 -6.70 -1.31
C SER A 28 9.20 -7.18 -1.53
N ALA A 29 8.64 -8.00 -0.64
CA ALA A 29 7.22 -8.36 -0.63
C ALA A 29 6.48 -7.65 0.52
N VAL A 30 5.19 -7.39 0.36
CA VAL A 30 4.32 -6.89 1.43
C VAL A 30 3.45 -8.02 1.95
N GLN A 31 3.42 -8.16 3.28
CA GLN A 31 2.58 -9.15 3.97
C GLN A 31 1.87 -8.55 5.18
N LYS A 32 0.96 -9.34 5.77
CA LYS A 32 0.31 -9.00 7.05
C LYS A 32 1.35 -9.09 8.18
N ALA A 33 1.45 -8.06 9.00
CA ALA A 33 2.19 -8.11 10.25
C ALA A 33 1.38 -8.84 11.33
N ALA A 34 2.03 -9.20 12.44
CA ALA A 34 1.40 -9.94 13.55
C ALA A 34 0.16 -9.24 14.16
N HIS A 35 0.06 -7.92 14.03
CA HIS A 35 -1.05 -7.11 14.54
C HIS A 35 -2.08 -6.71 13.48
N PHE A 36 -2.04 -7.26 12.26
CA PHE A 36 -2.91 -6.87 11.14
C PHE A 36 -4.39 -6.87 11.52
N GLU A 37 -4.87 -7.94 12.14
CA GLU A 37 -6.28 -8.14 12.51
C GLU A 37 -6.77 -7.04 13.47
N SER A 38 -5.92 -6.62 14.41
CA SER A 38 -6.23 -5.51 15.32
C SER A 38 -6.38 -4.17 14.62
N ARG A 39 -5.77 -4.01 13.43
CA ARG A 39 -5.83 -2.79 12.62
C ARG A 39 -7.01 -2.78 11.68
N ILE A 40 -7.69 -3.90 11.44
CA ILE A 40 -8.82 -3.99 10.49
C ILE A 40 -9.91 -2.96 10.82
N PRO A 41 -10.44 -2.85 12.06
CA PRO A 41 -11.52 -1.90 12.38
C PRO A 41 -11.13 -0.44 12.12
N THR A 42 -9.88 -0.08 12.44
CA THR A 42 -9.41 1.31 12.40
C THR A 42 -8.84 1.73 11.04
N CYS A 43 -8.16 0.82 10.35
CA CYS A 43 -7.38 1.13 9.15
C CYS A 43 -8.09 0.70 7.86
N TRP A 44 -8.94 -0.33 7.92
CA TRP A 44 -9.48 -1.00 6.73
C TRP A 44 -11.01 -0.95 6.65
N GLN A 45 -11.71 -0.95 7.77
CA GLN A 45 -13.18 -1.02 7.84
C GLN A 45 -13.89 0.30 8.11
N SER A 46 -13.18 1.44 8.25
CA SER A 46 -13.76 2.72 8.71
C SER A 46 -15.16 3.01 8.12
N SER A 47 -16.18 2.75 8.93
CA SER A 47 -17.62 2.84 8.64
C SER A 47 -18.29 3.97 9.44
N PHE A 48 -17.52 4.97 9.86
CA PHE A 48 -17.99 6.02 10.77
C PHE A 48 -18.00 7.43 10.19
N MET A 49 -18.10 7.59 8.85
CA MET A 49 -18.34 8.90 8.28
C MET A 49 -19.48 8.87 7.28
N ARG A 50 -20.58 9.52 7.69
CA ARG A 50 -21.79 9.79 6.90
C ARG A 50 -21.51 10.39 5.52
N ASN A 51 -20.34 10.99 5.28
CA ASN A 51 -19.97 11.71 4.05
C ASN A 51 -18.49 11.54 3.60
N GLY A 52 -17.70 10.61 4.15
CA GLY A 52 -16.26 10.55 3.88
C GLY A 52 -15.69 9.13 3.86
N GLY A 53 -15.10 8.72 2.73
CA GLY A 53 -14.43 7.42 2.60
C GLY A 53 -13.20 7.29 3.52
N ASN A 54 -12.68 6.06 3.65
CA ASN A 54 -11.52 5.78 4.49
C ASN A 54 -10.27 6.54 3.98
N HIS A 55 -9.77 7.51 4.77
CA HIS A 55 -8.62 8.33 4.41
C HIS A 55 -7.34 7.52 4.13
N ASN A 56 -7.22 6.31 4.67
CA ASN A 56 -6.06 5.46 4.37
C ASN A 56 -6.04 5.04 2.90
N TRP A 57 -7.19 4.96 2.23
CA TRP A 57 -7.23 4.67 0.79
C TRP A 57 -6.59 5.78 -0.05
N LEU A 58 -6.80 7.05 0.34
CA LEU A 58 -6.14 8.20 -0.28
C LEU A 58 -4.64 8.21 0.02
N ARG A 59 -4.26 7.92 1.27
CA ARG A 59 -2.85 7.83 1.68
C ARG A 59 -2.10 6.75 0.90
N ILE A 60 -2.72 5.58 0.72
CA ILE A 60 -2.16 4.49 -0.09
C ILE A 60 -1.94 4.94 -1.54
N SER A 61 -2.91 5.63 -2.15
CA SER A 61 -2.77 6.18 -3.50
C SER A 61 -1.55 7.11 -3.61
N ARG A 62 -1.37 7.99 -2.62
CA ARG A 62 -0.23 8.92 -2.57
C ARG A 62 1.09 8.19 -2.38
N VAL A 63 1.15 7.16 -1.53
CA VAL A 63 2.35 6.34 -1.33
C VAL A 63 2.75 5.64 -2.61
N LEU A 64 1.83 4.96 -3.31
CA LEU A 64 2.11 4.31 -4.60
C LEU A 64 2.69 5.29 -5.62
N HIS A 65 2.10 6.49 -5.72
CA HIS A 65 2.62 7.53 -6.61
C HIS A 65 4.02 8.00 -6.21
N CYS A 66 4.25 8.29 -4.93
CA CYS A 66 5.55 8.74 -4.44
C CYS A 66 6.65 7.69 -4.65
N LEU A 67 6.37 6.41 -4.42
CA LEU A 67 7.32 5.33 -4.68
C LEU A 67 7.73 5.29 -6.15
N ASN A 68 6.76 5.41 -7.06
CA ASN A 68 7.03 5.51 -8.49
C ASN A 68 7.82 6.76 -8.89
N LEU A 69 7.59 7.91 -8.24
CA LEU A 69 8.33 9.15 -8.52
C LEU A 69 9.82 9.07 -8.17
N VAL A 70 10.18 8.22 -7.21
CA VAL A 70 11.56 8.07 -6.73
C VAL A 70 12.20 6.74 -7.16
N ASP A 71 11.66 6.12 -8.21
CA ASP A 71 12.12 4.84 -8.78
C ASP A 71 12.09 3.62 -7.83
N LEU A 72 11.30 3.68 -6.76
CA LEU A 72 11.05 2.53 -5.87
C LEU A 72 9.94 1.64 -6.42
N PHE A 73 10.16 1.14 -7.63
CA PHE A 73 9.17 0.39 -8.40
C PHE A 73 8.83 -0.96 -7.78
N GLU A 74 9.81 -1.61 -7.15
CA GLU A 74 9.61 -2.92 -6.54
C GLU A 74 8.73 -2.81 -5.29
N GLU A 75 8.96 -1.82 -4.43
CA GLU A 75 8.11 -1.54 -3.27
C GLU A 75 6.70 -1.11 -3.70
N ALA A 76 6.58 -0.31 -4.75
CA ALA A 76 5.28 0.09 -5.31
C ALA A 76 4.52 -1.14 -5.82
N SER A 77 5.19 -2.02 -6.56
CA SER A 77 4.65 -3.26 -7.09
C SER A 77 4.20 -4.19 -5.96
N ALA A 78 5.05 -4.40 -4.96
CA ALA A 78 4.78 -5.25 -3.81
C ALA A 78 3.55 -4.81 -3.01
N LEU A 79 3.46 -3.52 -2.71
CA LEU A 79 2.28 -2.95 -2.05
C LEU A 79 1.03 -3.12 -2.92
N HIS A 80 1.13 -2.81 -4.21
CA HIS A 80 0.00 -2.93 -5.13
C HIS A 80 -0.51 -4.37 -5.26
N THR A 81 0.38 -5.34 -5.43
CA THR A 81 0.03 -6.77 -5.47
C THR A 81 -0.69 -7.22 -4.20
N PHE A 82 -0.24 -6.75 -3.03
CA PHE A 82 -0.92 -7.06 -1.78
C PHE A 82 -2.32 -6.43 -1.69
N LEU A 83 -2.49 -5.20 -2.18
CA LEU A 83 -3.80 -4.52 -2.22
C LEU A 83 -4.79 -5.22 -3.16
N GLU A 84 -4.34 -5.71 -4.31
CA GLU A 84 -5.17 -6.53 -5.23
C GLU A 84 -5.61 -7.83 -4.55
N LYS A 85 -4.74 -8.48 -3.78
CA LYS A 85 -5.11 -9.68 -2.99
C LYS A 85 -6.20 -9.36 -1.96
N LEU A 86 -6.08 -8.25 -1.23
CA LEU A 86 -7.11 -7.83 -0.27
C LEU A 86 -8.43 -7.48 -0.96
N TYR A 87 -8.37 -6.83 -2.13
CA TYR A 87 -9.56 -6.53 -2.93
C TYR A 87 -10.25 -7.82 -3.40
N ALA A 88 -9.51 -8.80 -3.90
CA ALA A 88 -10.03 -10.11 -4.28
C ALA A 88 -10.63 -10.88 -3.08
N GLN A 89 -10.18 -10.60 -1.85
CA GLN A 89 -10.73 -11.13 -0.60
C GLN A 89 -11.95 -10.35 -0.09
N GLY A 90 -12.44 -9.34 -0.82
CA GLY A 90 -13.65 -8.60 -0.49
C GLY A 90 -13.43 -7.33 0.33
N LEU A 91 -12.21 -6.76 0.35
CA LEU A 91 -11.99 -5.44 0.95
C LEU A 91 -12.89 -4.38 0.28
N PRO A 92 -13.79 -3.68 1.01
CA PRO A 92 -14.76 -2.77 0.43
C PRO A 92 -14.14 -1.40 0.13
N CYS A 93 -13.14 -1.33 -0.76
CA CYS A 93 -12.40 -0.11 -1.07
C CYS A 93 -13.01 0.78 -2.17
N GLY A 94 -14.15 0.38 -2.75
CA GLY A 94 -14.87 1.15 -3.76
C GLY A 94 -13.99 1.55 -4.95
N SER A 95 -14.11 2.80 -5.41
CA SER A 95 -13.30 3.33 -6.52
C SER A 95 -11.81 3.47 -6.19
N SER A 96 -11.41 3.30 -4.92
CA SER A 96 -10.01 3.44 -4.51
C SER A 96 -9.10 2.44 -5.22
N ILE A 97 -9.60 1.24 -5.56
CA ILE A 97 -8.82 0.24 -6.30
C ILE A 97 -8.33 0.79 -7.66
N ASP A 98 -9.16 1.56 -8.36
CA ASP A 98 -8.79 2.15 -9.65
C ASP A 98 -7.74 3.26 -9.47
N HIS A 99 -7.83 4.01 -8.36
CA HIS A 99 -6.79 4.98 -7.99
C HIS A 99 -5.48 4.27 -7.65
N TRP A 100 -5.50 3.15 -6.92
CA TRP A 100 -4.30 2.38 -6.62
C TRP A 100 -3.66 1.83 -7.89
N ARG A 101 -4.44 1.19 -8.77
CA ARG A 101 -3.98 0.70 -10.07
C ARG A 101 -3.35 1.80 -10.93
N ARG A 102 -3.95 2.99 -10.96
CA ARG A 102 -3.40 4.14 -11.70
C ARG A 102 -2.08 4.62 -11.12
N ASN A 103 -2.00 4.76 -9.80
CA ASN A 103 -0.81 5.29 -9.11
C ASN A 103 0.33 4.26 -8.97
N ALA A 104 0.05 2.97 -9.13
CA ALA A 104 1.04 1.91 -9.12
C ALA A 104 1.74 1.73 -10.49
N ARG A 105 1.21 2.30 -11.58
CA ARG A 105 1.85 2.25 -12.89
C ARG A 105 3.19 2.98 -12.83
N LYS A 106 4.23 2.32 -13.35
CA LYS A 106 5.55 2.94 -13.53
C LYS A 106 5.37 4.24 -14.30
N CYS A 107 5.87 5.34 -13.74
CA CYS A 107 5.91 6.59 -14.45
C CYS A 107 7.01 6.45 -15.51
N SER A 108 6.64 6.16 -16.76
CA SER A 108 7.58 6.27 -17.87
C SER A 108 8.05 7.72 -17.89
N ARG A 109 9.29 7.99 -17.50
CA ARG A 109 9.87 9.30 -17.75
C ARG A 109 9.83 9.50 -19.25
N ILE A 110 9.14 10.56 -19.67
CA ILE A 110 9.26 11.08 -21.03
C ILE A 110 10.71 11.56 -21.10
N GLY A 111 11.57 10.75 -21.72
CA GLY A 111 12.96 11.11 -22.03
C GLY A 111 13.00 12.08 -23.20
#